data_AF-A0A7V7VL03-F1
#
_entry.id   AF-A0A7V7VL03-F1
#
_cell.length_a   1.000
_cell.length_b   1.000
_cell.length_c   1.000
_cell.angle_alpha   90.00
_cell.angle_beta   90.00
_cell.angle_gamma   90.00
#
_symmetry.space_group_name_H-M   'P 1'
#
loop_
_entity.id
_entity.type
_entity.pdbx_description
1 polymer ?
#
loop_
_entity_poly.entity_id
_entity_poly.type
_entity_poly.pdbx_seq_one_letter_code
_entity_poly.pdbx_strand_id
1 'polypeptide(L)'
;MTMRFTPALLLLLALAPLPAAPTYPTLDEAITHGDLADVRLQLAANPSCANPSQHKSRTPLAQAVLRNKTEIALALLEAGAKTDVLDSSQRSILHLAIERNNPTLLAALLKAGAKPDVRDKDGWTPLHHAAAKNQLASVKVLLAAGANPMILSELGGTPLHEAAASGSAAMVQLLLDHKVDPSLKSKQGVTALDVAKKYANEPAIAVLSKL
;
A
#
# COMPACT_ATOMS: atom_id res chain seq x y z
N MET A 1 30.61 26.02 -72.09
CA MET A 1 30.87 27.11 -71.12
C MET A 1 30.62 26.55 -69.72
N THR A 2 31.67 26.02 -69.08
CA THR A 2 31.59 25.27 -67.82
C THR A 2 31.64 26.23 -66.63
N MET A 3 30.53 26.41 -65.92
CA MET A 3 30.53 27.14 -64.65
C MET A 3 31.12 26.24 -63.55
N ARG A 4 32.29 26.62 -63.05
CA ARG A 4 32.90 26.08 -61.84
C ARG A 4 32.19 26.66 -60.63
N PHE A 5 31.44 25.84 -59.89
CA PHE A 5 31.00 26.19 -58.54
C PHE A 5 32.16 25.92 -57.57
N THR A 6 32.58 26.94 -56.82
CA THR A 6 33.59 26.79 -55.76
C THR A 6 32.95 26.06 -54.56
N PRO A 7 33.71 25.23 -53.82
CA PRO A 7 33.16 24.38 -52.76
C PRO A 7 32.90 25.14 -51.44
N ALA A 8 32.78 26.47 -51.47
CA ALA A 8 32.75 27.30 -50.28
C ALA A 8 31.33 27.63 -49.75
N LEU A 9 30.27 27.14 -50.41
CA LEU A 9 28.88 27.48 -50.04
C LEU A 9 28.01 26.25 -49.73
N LEU A 10 28.59 25.20 -49.14
CA LEU A 10 27.82 24.06 -48.63
C LEU A 10 28.21 23.67 -47.19
N LEU A 11 28.78 24.60 -46.42
CA LEU A 11 29.25 24.34 -45.05
C LEU A 11 28.99 25.51 -44.10
N LEU A 12 27.76 26.03 -44.08
CA LEU A 12 27.34 27.06 -43.12
C LEU A 12 25.89 26.86 -42.61
N LEU A 13 25.45 25.61 -42.54
CA LEU A 13 24.22 25.17 -41.86
C LEU A 13 24.54 24.14 -40.76
N ALA A 14 25.56 24.42 -39.97
CA ALA A 14 25.87 23.73 -38.72
C ALA A 14 26.30 24.83 -37.74
N LEU A 15 25.45 25.31 -36.82
CA LEU A 15 25.27 24.76 -35.49
C LEU A 15 24.19 25.59 -34.75
N ALA A 16 22.92 25.57 -35.19
CA ALA A 16 21.89 25.92 -34.21
C ALA A 16 21.90 24.78 -33.18
N PRO A 17 22.16 25.02 -31.88
CA PRO A 17 21.98 23.96 -30.89
C PRO A 17 20.56 23.44 -31.06
N LEU A 18 20.41 22.11 -31.22
CA LEU A 18 19.08 21.52 -31.16
C LEU A 18 18.39 22.07 -29.90
N PRO A 19 17.13 22.51 -29.97
CA PRO A 19 16.41 22.89 -28.76
C PRO A 19 16.60 21.76 -27.76
N ALA A 20 17.02 22.10 -26.53
CA ALA A 20 17.20 21.12 -25.48
C ALA A 20 15.96 20.22 -25.49
N ALA A 21 16.15 18.90 -25.61
CA ALA A 21 15.04 17.98 -25.61
C ALA A 21 14.14 18.34 -24.42
N PRO A 22 12.82 18.48 -24.60
CA PRO A 22 11.94 18.83 -23.50
C PRO A 22 12.27 17.92 -22.32
N THR A 23 12.63 18.54 -21.19
CA THR A 23 12.91 17.80 -19.96
C THR A 23 11.58 17.27 -19.47
N TYR A 24 11.20 16.08 -19.93
CA TYR A 24 10.04 15.39 -19.41
C TYR A 24 10.31 15.03 -17.94
N PRO A 25 9.36 15.26 -17.04
CA PRO A 25 9.53 14.89 -15.65
C PRO A 25 9.79 13.39 -15.55
N THR A 26 10.67 13.02 -14.63
CA THR A 26 10.93 11.61 -14.32
C THR A 26 9.66 10.95 -13.79
N LEU A 27 9.58 9.62 -13.87
CA LEU A 27 8.44 8.89 -13.29
C LEU A 27 8.22 9.23 -11.80
N ASP A 28 9.31 9.40 -11.04
CA ASP A 28 9.27 9.78 -9.63
C ASP A 28 8.63 11.17 -9.42
N GLU A 29 9.01 12.15 -10.24
CA GLU A 29 8.43 13.49 -10.21
C GLU A 29 6.96 13.47 -10.60
N ALA A 30 6.61 12.76 -11.66
CA ALA A 30 5.21 12.63 -12.11
C ALA A 30 4.33 12.02 -11.00
N ILE A 31 4.79 10.96 -10.33
CA ILE A 31 4.08 10.35 -9.19
C ILE A 31 3.98 11.33 -8.02
N THR A 32 5.06 12.06 -7.73
CA THR A 32 5.13 13.02 -6.62
C THR A 32 4.12 14.15 -6.81
N HIS A 33 4.05 14.72 -8.01
CA HIS A 33 3.10 15.78 -8.34
C HIS A 33 1.68 15.25 -8.57
N GLY A 34 1.54 13.96 -8.91
CA GLY A 34 0.26 13.34 -9.20
C GLY A 34 -0.17 13.50 -10.65
N ASP A 35 0.78 13.62 -11.57
CA ASP A 35 0.50 13.71 -13.01
C ASP A 35 0.31 12.32 -13.60
N LEU A 36 -0.95 11.90 -13.74
CA LEU A 36 -1.30 10.61 -14.30
C LEU A 36 -0.95 10.51 -15.80
N ALA A 37 -1.01 11.61 -16.55
CA ALA A 37 -0.75 11.60 -17.97
C ALA A 37 0.73 11.33 -18.23
N ASP A 38 1.61 12.01 -17.49
CA ASP A 38 3.05 11.78 -17.56
C ASP A 38 3.42 10.38 -17.07
N VAL A 39 2.81 9.89 -15.99
CA VAL A 39 3.01 8.49 -15.55
C VAL A 39 2.67 7.51 -16.67
N ARG A 40 1.51 7.66 -17.33
CA ARG A 40 1.10 6.77 -18.42
C ARG A 40 2.04 6.86 -19.63
N LEU A 41 2.48 8.07 -19.97
CA LEU A 41 3.44 8.29 -21.05
C LEU A 41 4.76 7.57 -20.76
N GLN A 42 5.29 7.69 -19.54
CA GLN A 42 6.54 7.04 -19.13
C GLN A 42 6.40 5.52 -19.10
N LEU A 43 5.28 4.99 -18.61
CA LEU A 43 4.99 3.55 -18.62
C LEU A 43 4.86 2.99 -20.05
N ALA A 44 4.25 3.73 -20.97
CA ALA A 44 4.14 3.33 -22.37
C ALA A 44 5.50 3.36 -23.08
N ALA A 45 6.34 4.36 -22.79
CA ALA A 45 7.67 4.49 -23.37
C ALA A 45 8.64 3.43 -22.82
N ASN A 46 8.53 3.08 -21.53
CA ASN A 46 9.39 2.11 -20.88
C ASN A 46 8.64 1.32 -19.78
N PRO A 47 7.98 0.19 -20.10
CA PRO A 47 7.22 -0.58 -19.11
C PRO A 47 8.04 -1.09 -17.92
N SER A 48 9.36 -1.27 -18.10
CA SER A 48 10.25 -1.71 -17.03
C SER A 48 10.38 -0.68 -15.90
N CYS A 49 10.06 0.59 -16.16
CA CYS A 49 10.10 1.65 -15.15
C CYS A 49 9.09 1.44 -14.01
N ALA A 50 8.05 0.62 -14.21
CA ALA A 50 7.14 0.20 -13.14
C ALA A 50 7.82 -0.62 -12.04
N ASN A 51 8.94 -1.29 -12.37
CA ASN A 51 9.68 -2.21 -11.50
C ASN A 51 11.19 -1.96 -11.56
N PRO A 52 11.69 -0.80 -11.11
CA PRO A 52 13.10 -0.46 -11.20
C PRO A 52 13.97 -1.40 -10.34
N SER A 53 15.11 -1.83 -10.87
CA SER A 53 16.00 -2.81 -10.23
C SER A 53 16.78 -2.28 -9.03
N GLN A 54 16.98 -0.96 -8.95
CA GLN A 54 17.94 -0.33 -8.03
C GLN A 54 17.40 -0.14 -6.60
N HIS A 55 16.07 -0.19 -6.39
CA HIS A 55 15.48 0.06 -5.08
C HIS A 55 14.26 -0.83 -4.80
N LYS A 56 14.49 -2.02 -4.23
CA LYS A 56 13.40 -2.96 -3.89
C LYS A 56 12.36 -2.36 -2.95
N SER A 57 12.73 -1.45 -2.03
CA SER A 57 11.82 -0.83 -1.05
C SER A 57 11.22 0.51 -1.48
N ARG A 58 11.75 1.14 -2.54
CA ARG A 58 11.24 2.40 -3.12
C ARG A 58 10.78 2.13 -4.54
N THR A 59 9.65 1.44 -4.66
CA THR A 59 9.02 1.23 -5.97
C THR A 59 8.06 2.36 -6.29
N PRO A 60 7.83 2.65 -7.58
CA PRO A 60 6.81 3.60 -8.03
C PRO A 60 5.44 3.34 -7.38
N LEU A 61 5.05 2.07 -7.27
CA LEU A 61 3.79 1.67 -6.63
C LEU A 61 3.78 2.02 -5.14
N ALA A 62 4.85 1.71 -4.40
CA ALA A 62 4.95 2.07 -2.98
C ALA A 62 4.84 3.59 -2.77
N GLN A 63 5.47 4.39 -3.62
CA GLN A 63 5.37 5.85 -3.57
C GLN A 63 3.96 6.35 -3.86
N ALA A 64 3.30 5.82 -4.89
CA ALA A 64 1.93 6.18 -5.22
C ALA A 64 0.96 5.86 -4.06
N VAL A 65 1.12 4.68 -3.43
CA VAL A 65 0.33 4.27 -2.27
C VAL A 65 0.59 5.16 -1.06
N LEU A 66 1.86 5.43 -0.72
CA LEU A 66 2.23 6.33 0.40
C LEU A 66 1.65 7.73 0.24
N ARG A 67 1.57 8.23 -1.00
CA ARG A 67 1.00 9.53 -1.36
C ARG A 67 -0.51 9.49 -1.61
N ASN A 68 -1.16 8.33 -1.44
CA ASN A 68 -2.58 8.09 -1.72
C ASN A 68 -3.02 8.49 -3.15
N LYS A 69 -2.12 8.38 -4.13
CA LYS A 69 -2.39 8.66 -5.54
C LYS A 69 -3.05 7.43 -6.19
N THR A 70 -4.33 7.24 -5.90
CA THR A 70 -5.07 6.01 -6.26
C THR A 70 -5.00 5.70 -7.75
N GLU A 71 -5.33 6.66 -8.62
CA GLU A 71 -5.35 6.42 -10.07
C GLU A 71 -3.97 6.07 -10.63
N ILE A 72 -2.92 6.69 -10.09
CA ILE A 72 -1.53 6.38 -10.45
C ILE A 72 -1.16 4.97 -9.97
N ALA A 73 -1.53 4.61 -8.74
CA ALA A 73 -1.31 3.26 -8.24
C ALA A 73 -2.03 2.22 -9.11
N LEU A 74 -3.26 2.49 -9.56
CA LEU A 74 -4.00 1.62 -10.49
C LEU A 74 -3.27 1.49 -11.84
N ALA A 75 -2.83 2.58 -12.44
CA ALA A 75 -2.07 2.55 -13.68
C ALA A 75 -0.75 1.76 -13.56
N LEU A 76 -0.07 1.88 -12.42
CA LEU A 76 1.14 1.10 -12.13
C LEU A 76 0.83 -0.40 -12.00
N LEU A 77 -0.26 -0.77 -11.33
CA LEU A 77 -0.71 -2.16 -11.24
C LEU A 77 -1.09 -2.74 -12.61
N GLU A 78 -1.77 -1.97 -13.46
CA GLU A 78 -2.07 -2.33 -14.84
C GLU A 78 -0.80 -2.56 -15.67
N ALA A 79 0.25 -1.78 -15.41
CA ALA A 79 1.57 -1.95 -16.01
C ALA A 79 2.41 -3.08 -15.38
N GLY A 80 1.84 -3.88 -14.46
CA GLY A 80 2.51 -5.03 -13.84
C GLY A 80 3.48 -4.66 -12.72
N ALA A 81 3.26 -3.53 -12.03
CA ALA A 81 4.03 -3.21 -10.82
C ALA A 81 3.86 -4.30 -9.75
N LYS A 82 4.98 -4.72 -9.17
CA LYS A 82 5.01 -5.77 -8.15
C LYS A 82 4.49 -5.29 -6.80
N THR A 83 3.74 -6.15 -6.12
CA THR A 83 3.11 -5.89 -4.82
C THR A 83 3.85 -6.53 -3.63
N ASP A 84 4.90 -7.32 -3.90
CA ASP A 84 5.69 -8.08 -2.91
C ASP A 84 6.80 -7.25 -2.23
N VAL A 85 6.72 -5.93 -2.35
CA VAL A 85 7.67 -4.98 -1.78
C VAL A 85 7.43 -4.81 -0.28
N LEU A 86 8.53 -4.83 0.47
CA LEU A 86 8.55 -4.55 1.90
C LEU A 86 9.38 -3.29 2.18
N ASP A 87 8.93 -2.48 3.12
CA ASP A 87 9.72 -1.34 3.63
C ASP A 87 10.75 -1.78 4.67
N SER A 88 11.49 -0.80 5.24
CA SER A 88 12.50 -1.06 6.27
C SER A 88 11.96 -1.68 7.55
N SER A 89 10.64 -1.63 7.78
CA SER A 89 9.93 -2.20 8.93
C SER A 89 9.21 -3.51 8.58
N GLN A 90 9.56 -4.14 7.44
CA GLN A 90 8.92 -5.35 6.93
C GLN A 90 7.43 -5.16 6.60
N ARG A 91 6.96 -3.92 6.47
CA ARG A 91 5.57 -3.63 6.12
C ARG A 91 5.39 -3.82 4.62
N SER A 92 4.38 -4.62 4.26
CA SER A 92 3.92 -4.77 2.87
C SER A 92 3.17 -3.54 2.36
N ILE A 93 2.93 -3.50 1.06
CA ILE A 93 2.12 -2.46 0.41
C ILE A 93 0.73 -2.30 1.02
N LEU A 94 0.13 -3.39 1.54
CA LEU A 94 -1.18 -3.35 2.18
C LEU A 94 -1.15 -2.60 3.51
N HIS A 95 -0.08 -2.76 4.31
CA HIS A 95 0.09 -1.95 5.53
C HIS A 95 0.14 -0.46 5.19
N LEU A 96 0.89 -0.09 4.14
CA LEU A 96 0.99 1.29 3.70
C LEU A 96 -0.37 1.83 3.21
N ALA A 97 -1.17 1.01 2.53
CA ALA A 97 -2.51 1.38 2.09
C ALA A 97 -3.50 1.57 3.25
N ILE A 98 -3.39 0.75 4.31
CA ILE A 98 -4.19 0.92 5.55
C ILE A 98 -3.92 2.28 6.19
N GLU A 99 -2.68 2.76 6.18
CA GLU A 99 -2.37 4.09 6.70
C GLU A 99 -3.12 5.21 5.95
N ARG A 100 -3.61 4.97 4.73
CA ARG A 100 -4.34 5.95 3.92
C ARG A 100 -5.86 5.82 4.05
N ASN A 101 -6.36 4.81 4.76
CA ASN A 101 -7.79 4.52 4.94
C ASN A 101 -8.57 4.51 3.61
N ASN A 102 -7.99 3.88 2.58
CA ASN A 102 -8.55 3.83 1.23
C ASN A 102 -8.89 2.39 0.84
N PRO A 103 -10.13 1.91 1.13
CA PRO A 103 -10.52 0.54 0.86
C PRO A 103 -10.54 0.19 -0.63
N THR A 104 -10.76 1.16 -1.51
CA THR A 104 -10.71 0.97 -2.98
C THR A 104 -9.30 0.62 -3.43
N LEU A 105 -8.31 1.41 -2.98
CA LEU A 105 -6.90 1.13 -3.26
C LEU A 105 -6.47 -0.22 -2.66
N LEU A 106 -6.90 -0.50 -1.43
CA LEU A 106 -6.61 -1.77 -0.75
C LEU A 106 -7.14 -2.97 -1.54
N ALA A 107 -8.39 -2.89 -2.01
CA ALA A 107 -9.01 -3.94 -2.82
C ALA A 107 -8.27 -4.15 -4.15
N ALA A 108 -7.82 -3.07 -4.80
CA ALA A 108 -7.05 -3.15 -6.04
C ALA A 108 -5.69 -3.85 -5.83
N LEU A 109 -4.99 -3.53 -4.73
CA LEU A 109 -3.72 -4.17 -4.38
C LEU A 109 -3.89 -5.68 -4.12
N LEU A 110 -4.95 -6.07 -3.40
CA LEU A 110 -5.29 -7.49 -3.16
C LEU A 110 -5.62 -8.22 -4.46
N LYS A 111 -6.41 -7.60 -5.35
CA LYS A 111 -6.71 -8.14 -6.69
C LYS A 111 -5.45 -8.32 -7.54
N ALA A 112 -4.46 -7.44 -7.37
CA ALA A 112 -3.14 -7.54 -8.01
C ALA A 112 -2.18 -8.51 -7.30
N GLY A 113 -2.67 -9.36 -6.40
CA GLY A 113 -1.89 -10.44 -5.78
C GLY A 113 -1.10 -10.05 -4.54
N ALA A 114 -1.34 -8.86 -3.95
CA ALA A 114 -0.75 -8.52 -2.67
C ALA A 114 -1.20 -9.51 -1.59
N LYS A 115 -0.26 -10.05 -0.81
CA LYS A 115 -0.56 -11.07 0.20
C LYS A 115 -1.18 -10.42 1.46
N PRO A 116 -2.38 -10.84 1.90
CA PRO A 116 -3.08 -10.22 3.02
C PRO A 116 -2.44 -10.47 4.39
N ASP A 117 -1.65 -11.55 4.52
CA ASP A 117 -1.13 -12.04 5.80
C ASP A 117 0.37 -11.76 6.02
N VAL A 118 0.96 -10.82 5.28
CA VAL A 118 2.35 -10.40 5.53
C VAL A 118 2.45 -9.82 6.93
N ARG A 119 3.48 -10.21 7.67
CA ARG A 119 3.75 -9.70 9.02
C ARG A 119 4.87 -8.66 8.98
N ASP A 120 4.66 -7.54 9.65
CA ASP A 120 5.72 -6.56 9.90
C ASP A 120 6.67 -7.02 11.02
N LYS A 121 7.62 -6.17 11.42
CA LYS A 121 8.61 -6.49 12.47
C LYS A 121 8.00 -6.80 13.84
N ASP A 122 6.82 -6.27 14.13
CA ASP A 122 6.10 -6.52 15.40
C ASP A 122 5.15 -7.72 15.27
N GLY A 123 5.20 -8.42 14.13
CA GLY A 123 4.37 -9.57 13.82
C GLY A 123 2.96 -9.17 13.41
N TRP A 124 2.67 -7.87 13.22
CA TRP A 124 1.35 -7.38 12.86
C TRP A 124 1.09 -7.62 11.38
N THR A 125 -0.12 -8.07 11.08
CA THR A 125 -0.63 -8.13 9.71
C THR A 125 -1.38 -6.84 9.36
N PRO A 126 -1.68 -6.56 8.07
CA PRO A 126 -2.56 -5.45 7.69
C PRO A 126 -3.89 -5.45 8.44
N LEU A 127 -4.41 -6.63 8.79
CA LEU A 127 -5.64 -6.78 9.55
C LEU A 127 -5.51 -6.29 11.01
N HIS A 128 -4.35 -6.49 11.66
CA HIS A 128 -4.07 -5.90 12.97
C HIS A 128 -4.10 -4.37 12.91
N HIS A 129 -3.38 -3.79 11.94
CA HIS A 129 -3.35 -2.33 11.74
C HIS A 129 -4.74 -1.76 11.46
N ALA A 130 -5.52 -2.41 10.60
CA ALA A 130 -6.87 -1.97 10.26
C ALA A 130 -7.83 -2.07 11.46
N ALA A 131 -7.72 -3.13 12.28
CA ALA A 131 -8.51 -3.31 13.49
C ALA A 131 -8.16 -2.24 14.55
N ALA A 132 -6.87 -2.03 14.83
CA ALA A 132 -6.38 -1.01 15.77
C ALA A 132 -6.85 0.41 15.40
N LYS A 133 -6.92 0.71 14.11
CA LYS A 133 -7.37 2.00 13.56
C LYS A 133 -8.89 2.09 13.36
N ASN A 134 -9.65 1.07 13.75
CA ASN A 134 -11.11 0.97 13.55
C ASN A 134 -11.58 1.20 12.09
N GLN A 135 -10.82 0.71 11.11
CA GLN A 135 -11.15 0.87 9.68
C GLN A 135 -12.06 -0.26 9.18
N LEU A 136 -13.35 -0.23 9.54
CA LEU A 136 -14.32 -1.29 9.22
C LEU A 136 -14.35 -1.68 7.74
N ALA A 137 -14.30 -0.71 6.82
CA ALA A 137 -14.31 -0.98 5.39
C ALA A 137 -13.05 -1.76 4.95
N SER A 138 -11.88 -1.34 5.41
CA SER A 138 -10.61 -2.02 5.14
C SER A 138 -10.57 -3.43 5.73
N VAL A 139 -11.09 -3.63 6.94
CA VAL A 139 -11.19 -4.95 7.58
C VAL A 139 -12.09 -5.88 6.77
N LYS A 140 -13.26 -5.41 6.32
CA LYS A 140 -14.14 -6.19 5.42
C LYS A 140 -13.44 -6.59 4.13
N VAL A 141 -12.70 -5.66 3.51
CA VAL A 141 -11.93 -5.93 2.28
C VAL A 141 -10.86 -6.98 2.52
N LEU A 142 -10.10 -6.88 3.61
CA LEU A 142 -9.05 -7.85 3.96
C LEU A 142 -9.63 -9.25 4.22
N LEU A 143 -10.68 -9.34 5.05
CA LEU A 143 -11.34 -10.60 5.38
C LEU A 143 -11.97 -11.25 4.14
N ALA A 144 -12.60 -10.47 3.27
CA ALA A 144 -13.14 -10.95 2.00
C ALA A 144 -12.05 -11.47 1.04
N ALA A 145 -10.83 -10.93 1.14
CA ALA A 145 -9.66 -11.42 0.40
C ALA A 145 -8.91 -12.57 1.09
N GLY A 146 -9.48 -13.15 2.15
CA GLY A 146 -8.93 -14.32 2.83
C GLY A 146 -7.85 -14.02 3.86
N ALA A 147 -7.76 -12.78 4.37
CA ALA A 147 -6.88 -12.47 5.50
C ALA A 147 -7.25 -13.34 6.72
N ASN A 148 -6.24 -13.92 7.38
CA ASN A 148 -6.44 -14.78 8.54
C ASN A 148 -6.52 -13.94 9.84
N PRO A 149 -7.69 -13.88 10.51
CA PRO A 149 -7.87 -13.10 11.74
C PRO A 149 -7.27 -13.78 12.99
N MET A 150 -6.66 -14.96 12.85
CA MET A 150 -6.06 -15.73 13.95
C MET A 150 -4.54 -15.58 14.04
N ILE A 151 -3.91 -14.84 13.13
CA ILE A 151 -2.46 -14.60 13.18
C ILE A 151 -2.14 -13.80 14.44
N LEU A 152 -1.08 -14.21 15.13
CA LEU A 152 -0.60 -13.57 16.35
C LEU A 152 0.52 -12.56 16.04
N SER A 153 0.44 -11.40 16.68
CA SER A 153 1.57 -10.47 16.81
C SER A 153 2.70 -11.08 17.64
N GLU A 154 3.85 -10.40 17.69
CA GLU A 154 4.97 -10.85 18.53
C GLU A 154 4.65 -10.82 20.03
N LEU A 155 3.64 -10.05 20.46
CA LEU A 155 3.13 -10.09 21.83
C LEU A 155 2.04 -11.15 22.04
N GLY A 156 1.71 -11.94 21.01
CA GLY A 156 0.66 -12.95 21.05
C GLY A 156 -0.76 -12.40 20.91
N GLY A 157 -0.92 -11.11 20.60
CA GLY A 157 -2.24 -10.50 20.38
C GLY A 157 -2.78 -10.83 18.98
N THR A 158 -4.08 -11.03 18.86
CA THR A 158 -4.82 -11.12 17.59
C THR A 158 -5.38 -9.75 17.19
N PRO A 159 -5.86 -9.55 15.95
CA PRO A 159 -6.61 -8.34 15.59
C PRO A 159 -7.80 -8.03 16.51
N LEU A 160 -8.39 -9.05 17.15
CA LEU A 160 -9.47 -8.87 18.12
C LEU A 160 -9.01 -8.16 19.41
N HIS A 161 -7.76 -8.39 19.85
CA HIS A 161 -7.18 -7.64 20.97
C HIS A 161 -7.06 -6.15 20.60
N GLU A 162 -6.64 -5.85 19.38
CA GLU A 162 -6.50 -4.47 18.90
C GLU A 162 -7.86 -3.78 18.71
N ALA A 163 -8.86 -4.50 18.20
CA ALA A 163 -10.24 -3.99 18.12
C ALA A 163 -10.85 -3.71 19.50
N ALA A 164 -10.53 -4.55 20.49
CA ALA A 164 -10.93 -4.35 21.87
C ALA A 164 -10.27 -3.12 22.50
N ALA A 165 -9.00 -2.83 22.15
CA ALA A 165 -8.29 -1.61 22.55
C ALA A 165 -8.84 -0.35 21.86
N SER A 166 -9.30 -0.45 20.61
CA SER A 166 -9.87 0.68 19.87
C SER A 166 -11.31 1.04 20.30
N GLY A 167 -11.95 0.19 21.10
CA GLY A 167 -13.28 0.41 21.68
C GLY A 167 -14.48 0.30 20.75
N SER A 168 -14.30 -0.28 19.56
CA SER A 168 -15.36 -0.39 18.55
C SER A 168 -16.13 -1.71 18.66
N ALA A 169 -17.35 -1.66 19.20
CA ALA A 169 -18.25 -2.82 19.27
C ALA A 169 -18.49 -3.45 17.89
N ALA A 170 -18.63 -2.62 16.85
CA ALA A 170 -18.84 -3.09 15.49
C ALA A 170 -17.61 -3.82 14.93
N MET A 171 -16.40 -3.37 15.24
CA MET A 171 -15.17 -4.05 14.83
C MET A 171 -14.99 -5.38 15.56
N VAL A 172 -15.23 -5.38 16.86
CA VAL A 172 -15.21 -6.58 17.69
C VAL A 172 -16.20 -7.62 17.16
N GLN A 173 -17.46 -7.21 16.92
CA GLN A 173 -18.48 -8.10 16.36
C GLN A 173 -18.06 -8.64 14.99
N LEU A 174 -17.56 -7.78 14.10
CA LEU A 174 -17.11 -8.19 12.77
C LEU A 174 -16.02 -9.27 12.83
N LEU A 175 -15.06 -9.16 13.75
CA LEU A 175 -14.00 -10.17 13.91
C LEU A 175 -14.54 -11.47 14.54
N LEU A 176 -15.47 -11.38 15.50
CA LEU A 176 -16.12 -12.54 16.10
C LEU A 176 -16.95 -13.34 15.09
N ASP A 177 -17.64 -12.66 14.17
CA ASP A 177 -18.38 -13.29 13.07
C ASP A 177 -17.47 -14.13 12.16
N HIS A 178 -16.17 -13.83 12.15
CA HIS A 178 -15.12 -14.59 11.46
C HIS A 178 -14.45 -15.66 12.32
N LYS A 179 -15.16 -16.17 13.36
CA LYS A 179 -14.78 -17.30 14.21
C LYS A 179 -13.47 -17.10 14.98
N VAL A 180 -13.15 -15.85 15.32
CA VAL A 180 -12.04 -15.58 16.24
C VAL A 180 -12.45 -15.99 17.64
N ASP A 181 -11.64 -16.84 18.28
CA ASP A 181 -11.86 -17.25 19.66
C ASP A 181 -11.54 -16.08 20.62
N PRO A 182 -12.55 -15.52 21.33
CA PRO A 182 -12.35 -14.38 22.24
C PRO A 182 -11.59 -14.77 23.52
N SER A 183 -11.46 -16.06 23.81
CA SER A 183 -10.75 -16.57 24.99
C SER A 183 -9.24 -16.68 24.80
N LEU A 184 -8.74 -16.48 23.57
CA LEU A 184 -7.32 -16.48 23.28
C LEU A 184 -6.59 -15.44 24.12
N LYS A 185 -5.46 -15.88 24.68
CA LYS A 185 -4.61 -15.06 25.53
C LYS A 185 -3.35 -14.66 24.78
N SER A 186 -2.95 -13.40 24.94
CA SER A 186 -1.63 -12.92 24.54
C SER A 186 -0.52 -13.63 25.33
N LYS A 187 0.75 -13.38 24.96
CA LYS A 187 1.91 -13.90 25.72
C LYS A 187 1.94 -13.42 27.18
N GLN A 188 1.23 -12.35 27.51
CA GLN A 188 1.08 -11.83 28.87
C GLN A 188 -0.14 -12.41 29.61
N GLY A 189 -0.84 -13.38 29.02
CA GLY A 189 -2.02 -14.00 29.62
C GLY A 189 -3.30 -13.15 29.54
N VAL A 190 -3.30 -12.09 28.72
CA VAL A 190 -4.39 -11.10 28.60
C VAL A 190 -5.32 -11.50 27.47
N THR A 191 -6.63 -11.51 27.71
CA THR A 191 -7.66 -11.72 26.67
C THR A 191 -8.10 -10.40 26.03
N ALA A 192 -8.82 -10.46 24.90
CA ALA A 192 -9.44 -9.26 24.32
C ALA A 192 -10.40 -8.55 25.29
N LEU A 193 -11.13 -9.30 26.12
CA LEU A 193 -12.00 -8.71 27.16
C LEU A 193 -11.19 -7.95 28.23
N ASP A 194 -10.05 -8.50 28.65
CA ASP A 194 -9.18 -7.84 29.61
C ASP A 194 -8.60 -6.53 29.04
N VAL A 195 -8.25 -6.53 27.74
CA VAL A 195 -7.85 -5.31 27.03
C VAL A 195 -8.99 -4.29 27.04
N ALA A 196 -10.21 -4.68 26.65
CA ALA A 196 -11.36 -3.76 26.65
C ALA A 196 -11.61 -3.15 28.03
N LYS A 197 -11.54 -3.95 29.10
CA LYS A 197 -11.66 -3.50 30.49
C LYS A 197 -10.55 -2.54 30.90
N LYS A 198 -9.29 -2.85 30.55
CA LYS A 198 -8.12 -2.01 30.87
C LYS A 198 -8.25 -0.59 30.31
N TYR A 199 -8.84 -0.45 29.12
CA TYR A 199 -9.06 0.84 28.47
C TYR A 199 -10.46 1.43 28.73
N ALA A 200 -11.28 0.82 29.59
CA ALA A 200 -12.66 1.23 29.88
C ALA A 200 -13.53 1.37 28.61
N ASN A 201 -13.32 0.48 27.64
CA ASN A 201 -14.03 0.48 26.36
C ASN A 201 -15.39 -0.21 26.48
N GLU A 202 -16.36 0.47 27.09
CA GLU A 202 -17.70 -0.05 27.38
C GLU A 202 -18.39 -0.75 26.19
N PRO A 203 -18.36 -0.23 24.95
CA PRO A 203 -19.00 -0.91 23.82
C PRO A 203 -18.36 -2.27 23.51
N ALA A 204 -17.03 -2.37 23.59
CA ALA A 204 -16.32 -3.63 23.38
C ALA A 204 -16.55 -4.60 24.54
N ILE A 205 -16.54 -4.11 25.80
CA ILE A 205 -16.85 -4.90 26.99
C ILE A 205 -18.26 -5.51 26.88
N ALA A 206 -19.25 -4.71 26.47
CA ALA A 206 -20.64 -5.15 26.34
C ALA A 206 -20.83 -6.28 25.31
N VAL A 207 -19.98 -6.37 24.29
CA VAL A 207 -19.99 -7.48 23.32
C VAL A 207 -19.23 -8.69 23.89
N LEU A 208 -18.00 -8.48 24.35
CA LEU A 208 -17.09 -9.56 24.76
C LEU A 208 -17.48 -10.24 26.07
N SER A 209 -18.20 -9.56 26.98
CA SER A 209 -18.66 -10.13 28.24
C SER A 209 -19.84 -11.10 28.11
N LYS A 210 -20.43 -11.22 26.91
CA LYS A 210 -21.57 -12.09 26.63
C LYS A 210 -21.19 -13.45 26.04
N LEU A 211 -19.90 -13.69 25.85
CA LEU A 211 -19.31 -14.88 25.23
C LEU A 211 -18.64 -15.75 26.30
#